data_AF-A0A4Q6CDZ0-F1
#
_entry.id   AF-A0A4Q6CDZ0-F1
#
_cell.length_a   1.000
_cell.length_b   1.000
_cell.length_c   1.000
_cell.angle_alpha   90.00
_cell.angle_beta   90.00
_cell.angle_gamma   90.00
#
_symmetry.space_group_name_H-M   'P 1'
#
loop_
_entity.id
_entity.type
_entity.pdbx_description
1 polymer ?
#
loop_
_entity_poly.entity_id
_entity_poly.type
_entity_poly.pdbx_seq_one_letter_code
_entity_poly.pdbx_strand_id
1 'polypeptide(L)'
;MSQGRGILLALAWITAPAAATTWAETSIVDPVDGAPCNVATPASMGSYVYEWPEKYDQVFFPVTAEPGIWACASGFASVIGDAALSPAERERAIGYLAALSAPERQARDIDSRLRRAAALYLLRDLDTERRALIHRILAYDFENLANQPGLARDHRQAALRIMLDRLAVGDLPAGRHMEYLFVSAAYLREQGDLQRSDRLLAQLQLQLQRENAADGGQAGYAAYLAGLVPQLLRIAPGGRLAPDAD
;
A
#
# COMPACT_ATOMS: atom_id res chain seq x y z
N MET A 1 52.50 26.36 -42.02
CA MET A 1 51.10 25.91 -42.16
C MET A 1 50.96 24.62 -41.38
N SER A 2 50.41 24.67 -40.15
CA SER A 2 50.16 23.50 -39.31
C SER A 2 48.79 23.67 -38.69
N GLN A 3 47.80 22.92 -39.16
CA GLN A 3 46.46 22.87 -38.57
C GLN A 3 46.35 21.57 -37.78
N GLY A 4 46.40 21.69 -36.45
CA GLY A 4 46.10 20.60 -35.53
C GLY A 4 44.60 20.35 -35.52
N ARG A 5 44.18 19.15 -35.94
CA ARG A 5 42.82 18.65 -35.76
C ARG A 5 42.73 17.96 -34.40
N GLY A 6 42.21 18.66 -33.40
CA GLY A 6 41.80 18.07 -32.13
C GLY A 6 40.48 17.32 -32.31
N ILE A 7 40.49 16.01 -32.10
CA ILE A 7 39.28 15.18 -32.03
C ILE A 7 38.73 15.31 -30.60
N LEU A 8 37.62 16.03 -30.45
CA LEU A 8 36.82 16.05 -29.22
C LEU A 8 35.99 14.76 -29.16
N LEU A 9 36.42 13.79 -28.36
CA LEU A 9 35.62 12.63 -27.98
C LEU A 9 34.59 13.08 -26.94
N ALA A 10 33.32 13.16 -27.33
CA ALA A 10 32.21 13.34 -26.39
C ALA A 10 31.85 11.99 -25.77
N LEU A 11 32.22 11.77 -24.50
CA LEU A 11 31.70 10.65 -23.71
C LEU A 11 30.24 10.94 -23.35
N ALA A 12 29.29 10.25 -24.00
CA ALA A 12 27.90 10.20 -23.56
C ALA A 12 27.80 9.26 -22.36
N TRP A 13 27.61 9.83 -21.17
CA TRP A 13 27.31 9.07 -19.96
C TRP A 13 25.85 8.59 -20.04
N ILE A 14 25.65 7.31 -20.35
CA ILE A 14 24.36 6.66 -20.25
C ILE A 14 24.11 6.39 -18.76
N THR A 15 23.43 7.30 -18.08
CA THR A 15 22.87 7.03 -16.75
C THR A 15 21.65 6.13 -16.94
N ALA A 16 21.87 4.82 -16.94
CA ALA A 16 20.74 3.90 -16.80
C ALA A 16 20.08 4.20 -15.44
N PRO A 17 18.77 4.51 -15.40
CA PRO A 17 18.07 4.57 -14.13
C PRO A 17 18.15 3.18 -13.52
N ALA A 18 18.90 3.06 -12.42
CA ALA A 18 18.93 1.83 -11.65
C ALA A 18 17.52 1.62 -11.08
N ALA A 19 16.70 0.86 -11.79
CA ALA A 19 15.45 0.33 -11.26
C ALA A 19 15.84 -0.64 -10.14
N ALA A 20 15.87 -0.13 -8.92
CA ALA A 20 16.70 -0.68 -7.87
C ALA A 20 16.03 -1.78 -7.01
N THR A 21 14.86 -2.27 -7.43
CA THR A 21 14.22 -3.47 -6.86
C THR A 21 14.35 -4.59 -7.86
N THR A 22 14.91 -5.72 -7.45
CA THR A 22 14.92 -6.93 -8.28
C THR A 22 13.87 -7.90 -7.79
N TRP A 23 13.20 -8.57 -8.73
CA TRP A 23 12.18 -9.57 -8.47
C TRP A 23 12.65 -10.92 -8.96
N ALA A 24 12.38 -11.98 -8.20
CA ALA A 24 12.59 -13.35 -8.61
C ALA A 24 11.24 -14.09 -8.67
N GLU A 25 11.15 -15.04 -9.59
CA GLU A 25 10.05 -16.00 -9.57
C GLU A 25 10.25 -16.97 -8.39
N THR A 26 9.19 -17.20 -7.62
CA THR A 26 9.15 -18.16 -6.52
C THR A 26 7.88 -18.98 -6.66
N SER A 27 7.98 -20.28 -6.39
CA SER A 27 6.81 -21.15 -6.32
C SER A 27 6.23 -21.14 -4.91
N ILE A 28 4.96 -20.76 -4.77
CA ILE A 28 4.16 -20.95 -3.56
C ILE A 28 3.17 -22.11 -3.77
N VAL A 29 2.54 -22.59 -2.70
CA VAL A 29 1.43 -23.55 -2.79
C VAL A 29 0.13 -22.75 -2.92
N ASP A 30 -0.64 -23.00 -3.97
CA ASP A 30 -1.98 -22.42 -4.12
C ASP A 30 -2.88 -22.93 -2.98
N PRO A 31 -3.43 -22.05 -2.13
CA PRO A 31 -4.22 -22.49 -0.98
C PRO A 31 -5.58 -23.11 -1.39
N VAL A 32 -6.01 -22.94 -2.64
CA VAL A 32 -7.29 -23.42 -3.15
C VAL A 32 -7.19 -24.86 -3.63
N ASP A 33 -6.25 -25.18 -4.51
CA ASP A 33 -6.14 -26.51 -5.13
C ASP A 33 -4.85 -27.28 -4.77
N GLY A 34 -3.91 -26.64 -4.05
CA GLY A 34 -2.64 -27.23 -3.64
C GLY A 34 -1.59 -27.30 -4.76
N ALA A 35 -1.90 -26.80 -5.97
CA ALA A 35 -0.96 -26.81 -7.08
C ALA A 35 0.17 -25.77 -6.85
N PRO A 36 1.35 -25.98 -7.44
CA PRO A 36 2.40 -24.96 -7.50
C PRO A 36 1.89 -23.70 -8.22
N CYS A 37 2.13 -22.55 -7.62
CA CYS A 37 1.78 -21.24 -8.15
C CYS A 37 3.03 -20.37 -8.19
N ASN A 38 3.47 -20.04 -9.41
CA ASN A 38 4.63 -19.17 -9.62
C ASN A 38 4.21 -17.71 -9.44
N VAL A 39 4.87 -17.02 -8.51
CA VAL A 39 4.64 -15.62 -8.17
C VAL A 39 5.95 -14.86 -8.10
N ALA A 40 5.91 -13.55 -8.25
CA ALA A 40 7.09 -12.71 -8.08
C ALA A 40 7.28 -12.35 -6.61
N THR A 41 8.53 -12.44 -6.12
CA THR A 41 8.94 -11.99 -4.79
C THR A 41 10.17 -11.08 -4.89
N PRO A 42 10.35 -10.14 -3.95
CA PRO A 42 11.57 -9.34 -3.91
C PRO A 42 12.80 -10.22 -3.75
N ALA A 43 13.73 -10.15 -4.70
CA ALA A 43 15.03 -10.80 -4.61
C ALA A 43 16.07 -9.89 -3.95
N SER A 44 16.00 -8.59 -4.22
CA SER A 44 16.77 -7.56 -3.53
C SER A 44 16.06 -6.21 -3.59
N MET A 45 16.27 -5.39 -2.56
CA MET A 45 15.80 -4.01 -2.48
C MET A 45 16.90 -3.13 -1.91
N GLY A 46 17.08 -1.94 -2.48
CA GLY A 46 17.90 -0.89 -1.88
C GLY A 46 17.09 -0.02 -0.91
N SER A 47 17.76 0.82 -0.12
CA SER A 47 17.12 1.68 0.89
C SER A 47 16.17 2.74 0.31
N TYR A 48 16.27 3.06 -0.98
CA TYR A 48 15.41 4.04 -1.63
C TYR A 48 13.93 3.60 -1.71
N VAL A 49 13.58 2.33 -1.42
CA VAL A 49 12.16 1.92 -1.29
C VAL A 49 11.43 2.67 -0.18
N TYR A 50 12.18 3.18 0.81
CA TYR A 50 11.65 4.07 1.86
C TYR A 50 11.43 5.52 1.38
N GLU A 51 11.93 5.86 0.19
CA GLU A 51 11.73 7.15 -0.48
C GLU A 51 10.58 7.11 -1.48
N TRP A 52 9.88 5.97 -1.63
CA TRP A 52 8.77 5.87 -2.58
C TRP A 52 7.70 6.94 -2.34
N PRO A 53 7.13 7.49 -3.43
CA PRO A 53 6.46 8.79 -3.41
C PRO A 53 5.17 8.81 -2.59
N GLU A 54 4.51 7.68 -2.40
CA GLU A 54 3.19 7.64 -1.77
C GLU A 54 3.24 7.03 -0.37
N LYS A 55 3.38 7.91 0.62
CA LYS A 55 3.50 7.57 2.05
C LYS A 55 2.19 7.81 2.82
N TYR A 56 1.16 8.30 2.15
CA TYR A 56 -0.05 8.83 2.80
C TYR A 56 -0.96 7.74 3.35
N ASP A 57 -1.07 6.63 2.63
CA ASP A 57 -1.75 5.40 3.07
C ASP A 57 -0.92 4.62 4.10
N GLN A 58 0.34 5.02 4.36
CA GLN A 58 1.31 4.31 5.22
C GLN A 58 1.40 2.81 4.84
N VAL A 59 1.34 2.54 3.54
CA VAL A 59 1.58 1.23 2.92
C VAL A 59 2.90 1.33 2.18
N PHE A 60 3.66 0.24 2.17
CA PHE A 60 5.05 0.27 1.73
C PHE A 60 5.36 -0.92 0.83
N PHE A 61 6.49 -0.86 0.12
CA PHE A 61 7.03 -2.01 -0.56
C PHE A 61 7.06 -3.26 0.35
N PRO A 62 6.74 -4.46 -0.14
CA PRO A 62 6.49 -4.82 -1.54
C PRO A 62 5.03 -4.74 -2.00
N VAL A 63 4.08 -4.46 -1.10
CA VAL A 63 2.65 -4.50 -1.45
C VAL A 63 2.23 -3.39 -2.40
N THR A 64 2.97 -2.27 -2.44
CA THR A 64 2.71 -1.14 -3.34
C THR A 64 3.27 -1.31 -4.76
N ALA A 65 3.81 -2.48 -5.08
CA ALA A 65 4.31 -2.78 -6.42
C ALA A 65 3.32 -3.68 -7.17
N GLU A 66 3.26 -3.59 -8.50
CA GLU A 66 2.39 -4.47 -9.30
C GLU A 66 2.60 -5.98 -9.05
N PRO A 67 3.84 -6.47 -8.86
CA PRO A 67 4.06 -7.89 -8.50
C PRO A 67 3.68 -8.21 -7.05
N GLY A 68 3.35 -7.20 -6.24
CA GLY A 68 2.84 -7.30 -4.87
C GLY A 68 1.42 -7.86 -4.78
N ILE A 69 0.70 -8.01 -5.89
CA ILE A 69 -0.56 -8.74 -5.97
C ILE A 69 -0.36 -10.06 -6.69
N TRP A 70 -0.32 -11.13 -5.90
CA TRP A 70 -0.17 -12.49 -6.37
C TRP A 70 -1.47 -13.02 -7.00
N ALA A 71 -1.33 -13.87 -8.00
CA ALA A 71 -2.46 -14.54 -8.63
C ALA A 71 -2.09 -15.94 -9.16
N CYS A 72 -2.84 -16.95 -8.76
CA CYS A 72 -2.63 -18.34 -9.14
C CYS A 72 -3.56 -18.80 -10.27
N ALA A 73 -3.29 -19.98 -10.84
CA ALA A 73 -4.09 -20.54 -11.93
C ALA A 73 -5.52 -20.91 -11.49
N SER A 74 -5.73 -21.24 -10.21
CA SER A 74 -7.05 -21.43 -9.61
C SER A 74 -7.92 -20.16 -9.60
N GLY A 75 -7.32 -19.00 -9.86
CA GLY A 75 -7.94 -17.68 -9.70
C GLY A 75 -7.77 -17.06 -8.32
N PHE A 76 -7.16 -17.78 -7.36
CA PHE A 76 -6.76 -17.21 -6.08
C PHE A 76 -5.88 -15.98 -6.28
N ALA A 77 -6.17 -14.89 -5.57
CA ALA A 77 -5.39 -13.66 -5.59
C ALA A 77 -5.27 -13.10 -4.17
N SER A 78 -4.08 -12.59 -3.82
CA SER A 78 -3.79 -12.05 -2.49
C SER A 78 -2.67 -11.02 -2.55
N VAL A 79 -2.49 -10.25 -1.48
CA VAL A 79 -1.27 -9.45 -1.33
C VAL A 79 -0.08 -10.40 -1.09
N ILE A 80 1.10 -9.96 -1.51
CA ILE A 80 2.36 -10.68 -1.33
C ILE A 80 2.57 -11.08 0.12
N GLY A 81 2.94 -12.35 0.33
CA GLY A 81 3.19 -12.92 1.65
C GLY A 81 1.95 -13.38 2.41
N ASP A 82 0.75 -13.28 1.82
CA ASP A 82 -0.52 -13.55 2.51
C ASP A 82 -1.39 -14.59 1.79
N ALA A 83 -0.79 -15.74 1.48
CA ALA A 83 -1.45 -16.86 0.81
C ALA A 83 -2.10 -17.88 1.77
N ALA A 84 -1.89 -17.77 3.07
CA ALA A 84 -2.41 -18.75 4.03
C ALA A 84 -3.91 -18.56 4.28
N LEU A 85 -4.68 -19.65 4.20
CA LEU A 85 -6.10 -19.70 4.52
C LEU A 85 -6.34 -20.78 5.60
N SER A 86 -7.21 -20.49 6.56
CA SER A 86 -7.81 -21.52 7.41
C SER A 86 -8.70 -22.46 6.56
N PRO A 87 -9.05 -23.66 7.06
CA PRO A 87 -9.94 -24.58 6.34
C PRO A 87 -11.29 -23.94 5.95
N ALA A 88 -11.89 -23.15 6.85
CA ALA A 88 -13.16 -22.48 6.59
C ALA A 88 -13.03 -21.36 5.54
N GLU A 89 -11.96 -20.57 5.60
CA GLU A 89 -11.68 -19.55 4.58
C GLU A 89 -11.43 -20.18 3.21
N ARG A 90 -10.69 -21.30 3.18
CA ARG A 90 -10.43 -22.06 1.96
C ARG A 90 -11.72 -22.55 1.32
N GLU A 91 -12.65 -23.11 2.10
CA GLU A 91 -13.95 -23.54 1.58
C GLU A 91 -14.75 -22.38 0.98
N ARG A 92 -14.79 -21.22 1.65
CA ARG A 92 -15.45 -20.01 1.11
C ARG A 92 -14.78 -19.52 -0.17
N ALA A 93 -13.44 -19.51 -0.21
CA ALA A 93 -12.67 -19.13 -1.39
C ALA A 93 -12.93 -20.07 -2.58
N ILE A 94 -12.96 -21.39 -2.36
CA ILE A 94 -13.32 -22.38 -3.38
C ILE A 94 -14.72 -22.09 -3.92
N GLY A 95 -15.70 -21.88 -3.04
CA GLY A 95 -17.08 -21.58 -3.44
C GLY A 95 -17.20 -20.32 -4.29
N TYR A 96 -16.52 -19.24 -3.89
CA TYR A 96 -16.47 -17.99 -4.66
C TYR A 96 -15.82 -18.19 -6.04
N LEU A 97 -14.64 -18.82 -6.09
CA LEU A 97 -13.91 -19.02 -7.34
C LEU A 97 -14.65 -19.95 -8.31
N ALA A 98 -15.36 -20.96 -7.80
CA ALA A 98 -16.18 -21.85 -8.60
C ALA A 98 -17.37 -21.14 -9.27
N ALA A 99 -17.87 -20.05 -8.67
CA ALA A 99 -18.96 -19.24 -9.23
C ALA A 99 -18.50 -18.28 -10.34
N LEU A 100 -17.19 -18.00 -10.44
CA LEU A 100 -16.63 -17.19 -11.53
C LEU A 100 -16.56 -17.98 -12.83
N SER A 101 -16.79 -17.31 -13.95
CA SER A 101 -16.50 -17.87 -15.28
C SER A 101 -15.00 -18.11 -15.46
N ALA A 102 -14.62 -19.01 -16.36
CA ALA A 102 -13.21 -19.30 -16.64
C ALA A 102 -12.42 -18.04 -17.08
N PRO A 103 -12.94 -17.15 -17.95
CA PRO A 103 -12.26 -15.90 -18.28
C PRO A 103 -12.03 -14.99 -17.07
N GLU A 104 -13.04 -14.79 -16.21
CA GLU A 104 -12.91 -13.95 -15.01
C GLU A 104 -11.87 -14.52 -14.02
N ARG A 105 -11.85 -15.84 -13.88
CA ARG A 105 -10.91 -16.55 -13.01
C ARG A 105 -9.48 -16.46 -13.50
N GLN A 106 -9.27 -16.48 -14.83
CA GLN A 106 -7.96 -16.52 -15.45
C GLN A 106 -7.41 -15.14 -15.84
N ALA A 107 -8.23 -14.08 -15.80
CA ALA A 107 -7.82 -12.72 -16.16
C ALA A 107 -6.59 -12.28 -15.35
N ARG A 108 -5.52 -11.87 -16.05
CA ARG A 108 -4.20 -11.57 -15.46
C ARG A 108 -3.90 -10.07 -15.33
N ASP A 109 -4.73 -9.20 -15.92
CA ASP A 109 -4.60 -7.77 -15.75
C ASP A 109 -4.74 -7.37 -14.27
N ILE A 110 -4.14 -6.23 -13.92
CA ILE A 110 -4.05 -5.77 -12.53
C ILE A 110 -5.42 -5.46 -11.91
N ASP A 111 -6.36 -4.89 -12.68
CA ASP A 111 -7.72 -4.59 -12.20
C ASP A 111 -8.46 -5.88 -11.82
N SER A 112 -8.45 -6.88 -12.68
CA SER A 112 -9.05 -8.19 -12.40
C SER A 112 -8.40 -8.88 -11.21
N ARG A 113 -7.06 -8.82 -11.07
CA ARG A 113 -6.34 -9.37 -9.90
C ARG A 113 -6.76 -8.69 -8.61
N LEU A 114 -6.82 -7.36 -8.60
CA LEU A 114 -7.20 -6.57 -7.42
C LEU A 114 -8.65 -6.80 -7.02
N ARG A 115 -9.58 -6.86 -7.98
CA ARG A 115 -10.99 -7.18 -7.69
C ARG A 115 -11.15 -8.56 -7.06
N ARG A 116 -10.45 -9.57 -7.58
CA ARG A 116 -10.46 -10.91 -6.99
C ARG A 116 -9.83 -10.92 -5.60
N ALA A 117 -8.69 -10.24 -5.41
CA ALA A 117 -8.07 -10.12 -4.09
C ALA A 117 -9.02 -9.45 -3.08
N ALA A 118 -9.63 -8.32 -3.45
CA ALA A 118 -10.61 -7.63 -2.61
C ALA A 118 -11.80 -8.54 -2.23
N ALA A 119 -12.36 -9.28 -3.19
CA ALA A 119 -13.44 -10.22 -2.93
C ALA A 119 -13.01 -11.37 -2.01
N LEU A 120 -11.83 -11.96 -2.24
CA LEU A 120 -11.30 -13.02 -1.39
C LEU A 120 -11.03 -12.53 0.04
N TYR A 121 -10.55 -11.30 0.22
CA TYR A 121 -10.36 -10.72 1.55
C TYR A 121 -11.66 -10.47 2.32
N LEU A 122 -12.79 -10.25 1.65
CA LEU A 122 -14.10 -10.19 2.29
C LEU A 122 -14.52 -11.54 2.87
N LEU A 123 -14.00 -12.64 2.34
CA LEU A 123 -14.26 -13.99 2.82
C LEU A 123 -13.32 -14.41 3.96
N ARG A 124 -12.36 -13.56 4.35
CA ARG A 124 -11.36 -13.88 5.38
C ARG A 124 -11.76 -13.41 6.78
N ASP A 125 -11.38 -14.23 7.75
CA ASP A 125 -11.59 -13.98 9.18
C ASP A 125 -10.44 -13.13 9.73
N LEU A 126 -10.30 -11.93 9.17
CA LEU A 126 -9.26 -10.98 9.57
C LEU A 126 -9.67 -10.26 10.86
N ASP A 127 -8.69 -10.08 11.74
CA ASP A 127 -8.81 -9.12 12.82
C ASP A 127 -8.99 -7.68 12.29
N THR A 128 -9.44 -6.80 13.17
CA THR A 128 -9.77 -5.41 12.85
C THR A 128 -8.60 -4.63 12.26
N GLU A 129 -7.39 -4.80 12.80
CA GLU A 129 -6.21 -4.05 12.36
C GLU A 129 -5.72 -4.56 11.00
N ARG A 130 -5.70 -5.89 10.81
CA ARG A 130 -5.37 -6.50 9.53
C ARG A 130 -6.37 -6.09 8.45
N ARG A 131 -7.66 -6.01 8.77
CA ARG A 131 -8.71 -5.55 7.85
C ARG A 131 -8.51 -4.10 7.42
N ALA A 132 -8.16 -3.21 8.36
CA ALA A 132 -7.83 -1.82 8.04
C ALA A 132 -6.60 -1.73 7.11
N LEU A 133 -5.55 -2.52 7.38
CA LEU A 133 -4.36 -2.56 6.55
C LEU A 133 -4.66 -3.07 5.12
N ILE A 134 -5.44 -4.15 4.98
CA ILE A 134 -5.83 -4.66 3.65
C ILE A 134 -6.59 -3.60 2.86
N HIS A 135 -7.53 -2.89 3.49
CA HIS A 135 -8.23 -1.81 2.81
C HIS A 135 -7.30 -0.68 2.37
N ARG A 136 -6.28 -0.33 3.17
CA ARG A 136 -5.29 0.69 2.78
C ARG A 136 -4.43 0.23 1.60
N ILE A 137 -4.02 -1.04 1.57
CA ILE A 137 -3.27 -1.62 0.45
C ILE A 137 -4.13 -1.58 -0.82
N LEU A 138 -5.37 -2.09 -0.74
CA LEU A 138 -6.29 -2.07 -1.89
C LEU A 138 -6.58 -0.65 -2.37
N ALA A 139 -6.75 0.31 -1.45
CA ALA A 139 -6.95 1.71 -1.80
C ALA A 139 -5.79 2.25 -2.65
N TYR A 140 -4.56 2.02 -2.18
CA TYR A 140 -3.35 2.41 -2.88
C TYR A 140 -3.26 1.75 -4.27
N ASP A 141 -3.45 0.43 -4.34
CA ASP A 141 -3.27 -0.31 -5.60
C ASP A 141 -4.37 0.01 -6.61
N PHE A 142 -5.61 0.22 -6.17
CA PHE A 142 -6.69 0.65 -7.08
C PHE A 142 -6.42 2.05 -7.64
N GLU A 143 -5.91 3.00 -6.84
CA GLU A 143 -5.56 4.33 -7.36
C GLU A 143 -4.36 4.28 -8.31
N ASN A 144 -3.28 3.62 -7.91
CA ASN A 144 -1.98 3.75 -8.58
C ASN A 144 -1.70 2.73 -9.67
N LEU A 145 -2.25 1.52 -9.54
CA LEU A 145 -1.96 0.43 -10.47
C LEU A 145 -3.13 0.19 -11.43
N ALA A 146 -4.37 0.26 -10.93
CA ALA A 146 -5.56 0.04 -11.75
C ALA A 146 -6.21 1.33 -12.28
N ASN A 147 -5.80 2.51 -11.79
CA ASN A 147 -6.41 3.80 -12.13
C ASN A 147 -7.94 3.83 -11.89
N GLN A 148 -8.36 3.30 -10.74
CA GLN A 148 -9.75 3.19 -10.27
C GLN A 148 -9.98 4.04 -9.01
N PRO A 149 -9.96 5.38 -9.10
CA PRO A 149 -10.04 6.27 -7.94
C PRO A 149 -11.33 6.11 -7.12
N GLY A 150 -12.44 5.68 -7.76
CA GLY A 150 -13.69 5.39 -7.05
C GLY A 150 -13.55 4.22 -6.07
N LEU A 151 -12.98 3.10 -6.52
CA LEU A 151 -12.72 1.94 -5.66
C LEU A 151 -11.67 2.24 -4.59
N ALA A 152 -10.67 3.05 -4.94
CA ALA A 152 -9.70 3.52 -3.97
C ALA A 152 -10.39 4.26 -2.82
N ARG A 153 -11.27 5.22 -3.13
CA ARG A 153 -12.05 5.96 -2.13
C ARG A 153 -12.92 5.04 -1.26
N ASP A 154 -13.61 4.07 -1.86
CA ASP A 154 -14.45 3.12 -1.11
C ASP A 154 -13.63 2.35 -0.06
N HIS A 155 -12.43 1.90 -0.45
CA HIS A 155 -11.51 1.23 0.47
C HIS A 155 -10.92 2.17 1.52
N ARG A 156 -10.56 3.41 1.18
CA ARG A 156 -10.13 4.43 2.17
C ARG A 156 -11.23 4.70 3.19
N GLN A 157 -12.49 4.80 2.74
CA GLN A 157 -13.63 5.00 3.64
C GLN A 157 -13.83 3.80 4.58
N ALA A 158 -13.68 2.57 4.07
CA ALA A 158 -13.77 1.36 4.89
C ALA A 158 -12.66 1.31 5.95
N ALA A 159 -11.42 1.61 5.57
CA ALA A 159 -10.29 1.71 6.50
C ALA A 159 -10.49 2.84 7.53
N LEU A 160 -10.93 4.02 7.08
CA LEU A 160 -11.16 5.19 7.92
C LEU A 160 -12.11 4.87 9.08
N ARG A 161 -13.25 4.22 8.78
CA ARG A 161 -14.22 3.83 9.81
C ARG A 161 -13.56 2.96 10.88
N ILE A 162 -12.84 1.92 10.47
CA ILE A 162 -12.14 1.02 11.39
C ILE A 162 -11.13 1.79 12.25
N MET A 163 -10.31 2.64 11.63
CA MET A 163 -9.27 3.38 12.35
C MET A 163 -9.86 4.38 13.35
N LEU A 164 -10.93 5.10 12.99
CA LEU A 164 -11.62 6.01 13.89
C LEU A 164 -12.26 5.29 15.07
N ASP A 165 -12.88 4.13 14.84
CA ASP A 165 -13.46 3.32 15.92
C ASP A 165 -12.36 2.86 16.90
N ARG A 166 -11.21 2.42 16.39
CA ARG A 166 -10.06 2.03 17.24
C ARG A 166 -9.44 3.20 17.99
N LEU A 167 -9.33 4.38 17.37
CA LEU A 167 -8.88 5.61 18.04
C LEU A 167 -9.84 6.00 19.17
N ALA A 168 -11.15 5.80 19.01
CA ALA A 168 -12.13 6.10 20.04
C ALA A 168 -12.05 5.16 21.26
N VAL A 169 -11.62 3.90 21.07
CA VAL A 169 -11.38 2.96 22.17
C VAL A 169 -10.15 3.35 23.00
N GLY A 170 -9.10 3.87 22.35
CA GLY A 170 -7.92 4.42 23.03
C GLY A 170 -6.93 3.38 23.60
N ASP A 171 -6.98 2.13 23.13
CA ASP A 171 -6.14 1.01 23.55
C ASP A 171 -4.99 0.69 22.58
N LEU A 172 -4.78 1.54 21.58
CA LEU A 172 -3.76 1.33 20.55
C LEU A 172 -2.35 1.57 21.10
N PRO A 173 -1.35 0.73 20.72
CA PRO A 173 0.06 1.05 20.94
C PRO A 173 0.44 2.40 20.31
N ALA A 174 1.38 3.13 20.91
CA ALA A 174 1.74 4.48 20.50
C ALA A 174 2.01 4.64 19.00
N GLY A 175 2.81 3.75 18.41
CA GLY A 175 3.08 3.77 16.97
C GLY A 175 1.81 3.61 16.12
N ARG A 176 0.93 2.67 16.48
CA ARG A 176 -0.34 2.45 15.78
C ARG A 176 -1.30 3.61 15.94
N HIS A 177 -1.34 4.21 17.14
CA HIS A 177 -2.14 5.39 17.41
C HIS A 177 -1.71 6.57 16.51
N MET A 178 -0.40 6.85 16.41
CA MET A 178 0.13 7.88 15.52
C MET A 178 -0.18 7.59 14.05
N GLU A 179 0.02 6.35 13.60
CA GLU A 179 -0.32 5.92 12.24
C GLU A 179 -1.79 6.16 11.91
N TYR A 180 -2.71 5.75 12.78
CA TYR A 180 -4.14 5.89 12.55
C TYR A 180 -4.58 7.35 12.56
N LEU A 181 -4.02 8.20 13.44
CA LEU A 181 -4.26 9.63 13.40
C LEU A 181 -3.80 10.24 12.06
N PHE A 182 -2.60 9.88 11.61
CA PHE A 182 -2.01 10.39 10.37
C PHE A 182 -2.85 9.98 9.14
N VAL A 183 -3.10 8.68 8.95
CA VAL A 183 -3.82 8.18 7.78
C VAL A 183 -5.28 8.66 7.79
N SER A 184 -5.93 8.66 8.96
CA SER A 184 -7.31 9.15 9.06
C SER A 184 -7.42 10.63 8.71
N ALA A 185 -6.44 11.46 9.12
CA ALA A 185 -6.40 12.86 8.75
C ALA A 185 -6.23 13.05 7.23
N ALA A 186 -5.40 12.23 6.57
CA ALA A 186 -5.22 12.24 5.12
C ALA A 186 -6.54 11.92 4.39
N TYR A 187 -7.22 10.86 4.81
CA TYR A 187 -8.50 10.44 4.21
C TYR A 187 -9.61 11.46 4.40
N LEU A 188 -9.71 12.05 5.59
CA LEU A 188 -10.70 13.10 5.85
C LEU A 188 -10.44 14.34 4.97
N ARG A 189 -9.19 14.66 4.65
CA ARG A 189 -8.85 15.74 3.72
C ARG A 189 -9.26 15.41 2.29
N GLU A 190 -8.95 14.22 1.80
CA GLU A 190 -9.41 13.77 0.47
C GLU A 190 -10.94 13.82 0.37
N GLN A 191 -11.65 13.51 1.45
CA GLN A 191 -13.11 13.58 1.52
C GLN A 191 -13.68 14.99 1.72
N GLY A 192 -12.83 16.01 1.94
CA GLY A 192 -13.25 17.39 2.18
C GLY A 192 -13.66 17.73 3.62
N ASP A 193 -13.53 16.79 4.57
CA ASP A 193 -13.79 17.00 6.00
C ASP A 193 -12.56 17.59 6.71
N LEU A 194 -12.21 18.81 6.32
CA LEU A 194 -11.02 19.52 6.80
C LEU A 194 -11.05 19.72 8.32
N GLN A 195 -12.23 20.02 8.88
CA GLN A 195 -12.37 20.27 10.32
C GLN A 195 -12.07 19.02 11.16
N ARG A 196 -12.52 17.82 10.74
CA ARG A 196 -12.16 16.59 11.46
C ARG A 196 -10.71 16.22 11.23
N SER A 197 -10.19 16.42 10.02
CA SER A 197 -8.76 16.20 9.76
C SER A 197 -7.88 17.05 10.67
N ASP A 198 -8.11 18.37 10.75
CA ASP A 198 -7.29 19.28 11.54
C ASP A 198 -7.31 18.93 13.04
N ARG A 199 -8.44 18.43 13.55
CA ARG A 199 -8.53 17.91 14.93
C ARG A 199 -7.66 16.68 15.16
N LEU A 200 -7.61 15.75 14.20
CA LEU A 200 -6.73 14.58 14.29
C LEU A 200 -5.26 14.98 14.14
N LEU A 201 -4.94 15.95 13.28
CA LEU A 201 -3.58 16.47 13.14
C LEU A 201 -3.11 17.16 14.42
N ALA A 202 -3.97 17.92 15.11
CA ALA A 202 -3.63 18.49 16.40
C ALA A 202 -3.34 17.41 17.46
N GLN A 203 -4.12 16.34 17.49
CA GLN A 203 -3.86 15.19 18.38
C GLN A 203 -2.54 14.49 18.01
N LEU A 204 -2.28 14.31 16.71
CA LEU A 204 -1.04 13.73 16.22
C LEU A 204 0.15 14.57 16.66
N GLN A 205 0.13 15.89 16.49
CA GLN A 205 1.21 16.79 16.90
C GLN A 205 1.55 16.65 18.38
N LEU A 206 0.55 16.57 19.26
CA LEU A 206 0.76 16.34 20.69
C LEU A 206 1.43 15.00 20.96
N GLN A 207 1.01 13.94 20.27
CA GLN A 207 1.62 12.61 20.41
C GLN A 207 3.06 12.60 19.90
N LEU A 208 3.32 13.20 18.73
CA LEU A 208 4.66 13.30 18.13
C LEU A 208 5.64 14.01 19.07
N GLN A 209 5.21 15.10 19.72
CA GLN A 209 6.03 15.81 20.71
C GLN A 209 6.40 14.93 21.90
N ARG A 210 5.45 14.12 22.40
CA ARG A 210 5.71 13.19 23.51
C ARG A 210 6.70 12.11 23.13
N GLU A 211 6.51 11.47 21.99
CA GLU A 211 7.38 10.38 21.53
C GLU A 211 8.78 10.87 21.13
N ASN A 212 8.91 12.08 20.59
CA ASN A 212 10.22 12.67 20.29
C ASN A 212 11.00 13.10 21.54
N ALA A 213 10.29 13.46 22.62
CA ALA A 213 10.91 13.82 23.90
C ALA A 213 11.25 12.60 24.76
N ALA A 214 10.70 11.43 24.44
CA ALA A 214 10.99 10.19 25.12
C ALA A 214 12.22 9.51 24.50
N ASP A 215 13.08 8.90 25.32
CA ASP A 215 14.18 8.02 24.87
C ASP A 215 13.66 6.64 24.39
N GLY A 216 12.42 6.59 23.90
CA GLY A 216 11.69 5.38 23.53
C GLY A 216 11.89 4.96 22.07
N GLY A 217 11.49 3.72 21.77
CA GLY A 217 11.66 3.12 20.43
C GLY A 217 10.81 3.72 19.30
N GLN A 218 10.02 4.77 19.55
CA GLN A 218 9.13 5.38 18.55
C GLN A 218 9.60 6.76 18.05
N ALA A 219 10.67 7.33 18.61
CA ALA A 219 11.16 8.66 18.22
C ALA A 219 11.48 8.77 16.71
N GLY A 220 12.07 7.72 16.12
CA GLY A 220 12.36 7.70 14.68
C GLY A 220 11.10 7.73 13.82
N TYR A 221 10.07 6.98 14.22
CA TYR A 221 8.79 6.96 13.49
C TYR A 221 8.01 8.27 13.68
N ALA A 222 8.05 8.84 14.88
CA ALA A 222 7.49 10.15 15.14
C ALA A 222 8.17 11.24 14.30
N ALA A 223 9.50 11.26 14.22
CA ALA A 223 10.23 12.17 13.35
C ALA A 223 9.86 12.00 11.87
N TYR A 224 9.70 10.75 11.41
CA TYR A 224 9.24 10.44 10.06
C TYR A 224 7.84 11.02 9.76
N LEU A 225 6.85 10.76 10.62
CA LEU A 225 5.50 11.29 10.44
C LEU A 225 5.47 12.81 10.51
N ALA A 226 6.24 13.43 11.43
CA ALA A 226 6.35 14.88 11.54
C ALA A 226 6.81 15.53 10.23
N GLY A 227 7.75 14.89 9.50
CA GLY A 227 8.20 15.35 8.19
C GLY A 227 7.15 15.25 7.08
N LEU A 228 6.14 14.39 7.23
CA LEU A 228 5.06 14.21 6.27
C LEU A 228 3.84 15.11 6.54
N VAL A 229 3.63 15.57 7.78
CA VAL A 229 2.47 16.40 8.14
C VAL A 229 2.31 17.64 7.24
N PRO A 230 3.36 18.42 6.89
CA PRO A 230 3.20 19.56 5.98
C PRO A 230 2.63 19.18 4.61
N GLN A 231 2.92 17.96 4.14
CA GLN A 231 2.45 17.48 2.84
C GLN A 231 0.96 17.10 2.87
N LEU A 232 0.44 16.62 4.01
CA LEU A 232 -0.99 16.36 4.18
C LEU A 232 -1.85 17.60 3.94
N LEU A 233 -1.33 18.79 4.27
CA LEU A 233 -2.05 20.04 4.08
C LEU A 233 -2.28 20.38 2.59
N ARG A 234 -1.54 19.73 1.68
CA ARG A 234 -1.66 19.89 0.21
C ARG A 234 -2.69 18.95 -0.42
N ILE A 235 -3.25 17.99 0.34
CA ILE A 235 -4.30 17.09 -0.17
C ILE A 235 -5.55 17.91 -0.47
N ALA A 236 -5.93 17.95 -1.75
CA ALA A 236 -7.14 18.62 -2.21
C ALA A 236 -8.35 17.66 -2.15
N PRO A 237 -9.53 18.14 -1.77
CA PRO A 237 -10.75 17.33 -1.79
C PRO A 237 -11.02 16.72 -3.17
N GLY A 238 -11.32 15.42 -3.21
CA GLY A 238 -11.61 14.68 -4.44
C GLY A 238 -10.42 14.42 -5.37
N GLY A 239 -9.21 14.84 -5.00
CA GLY A 239 -7.97 14.56 -5.73
C GLY A 239 -7.35 13.22 -5.37
N ARG A 240 -6.16 12.96 -5.92
CA ARG A 240 -5.30 11.85 -5.47
C ARG A 240 -4.85 12.10 -4.04
N LEU A 241 -4.62 11.01 -3.30
CA LEU A 241 -4.14 11.14 -1.93
C LEU A 241 -2.71 11.68 -1.87
N ALA A 242 -1.88 11.33 -2.84
CA ALA A 242 -0.58 11.92 -3.05
C ALA A 242 -0.68 13.11 -4.03
N PRO A 243 -0.61 14.36 -3.56
CA PRO A 243 -0.52 15.51 -4.45
C PRO A 243 0.83 15.50 -5.18
N ASP A 244 0.83 15.92 -6.44
CA ASP A 244 2.05 16.05 -7.24
C ASP A 244 3.04 17.01 -6.54
N ALA A 245 4.32 16.68 -6.60
CA ALA A 245 5.37 17.57 -6.12
C ALA A 245 5.55 18.72 -7.12
N ASP A 246 5.09 19.92 -6.73
CA ASP A 246 5.45 21.18 -7.42
C ASP A 246 6.97 21.33 -7.63
#